data_AF-A0A7Y2BYB5-F1
#
_entry.id   AF-A0A7Y2BYB5-F1
#
_cell.length_a   1.000
_cell.length_b   1.000
_cell.length_c   1.000
_cell.angle_alpha   90.00
_cell.angle_beta   90.00
_cell.angle_gamma   90.00
#
_symmetry.space_group_name_H-M   'P 1'
#
loop_
_entity.id
_entity.type
_entity.pdbx_description
1 polymer ?
#
loop_
_entity_poly.entity_id
_entity_poly.type
_entity_poly.pdbx_seq_one_letter_code
_entity_poly.pdbx_strand_id
1 'polypeptide(L)'
;VLTLALNYSARWEITSAARKIAQDVENKVISPEDIDDTLFEEYLNTRYMPDPELLIRTSGEERISNYLLWQIAYTELYFTPVFWPDFRKENLYEAIIDYQSRERRFGKISEQIVS
;
A
#
# COMPACT_ATOMS: atom_id res chain seq x y z
N VAL A 1 8.41 -7.81 -9.62
CA VAL A 1 9.00 -8.51 -8.45
C VAL A 1 7.89 -9.31 -7.79
N LEU A 2 8.18 -10.49 -7.22
CA LEU A 2 7.25 -11.21 -6.34
C LEU A 2 7.68 -10.99 -4.90
N THR A 3 6.78 -10.43 -4.08
CA THR A 3 7.02 -10.15 -2.66
C THR A 3 6.09 -11.00 -1.81
N LEU A 4 6.67 -11.79 -0.90
CA LEU A 4 5.92 -12.59 0.07
C LEU A 4 6.04 -11.94 1.45
N ALA A 5 4.91 -11.47 1.98
CA ALA A 5 4.83 -10.83 3.28
C ALA A 5 4.66 -11.88 4.40
N LEU A 6 5.77 -12.45 4.88
CA LEU A 6 5.79 -13.47 5.94
C LEU A 6 6.00 -12.81 7.30
N ASN A 7 5.14 -13.15 8.28
CA ASN A 7 5.12 -12.50 9.61
C ASN A 7 5.07 -10.96 9.55
N TYR A 8 4.47 -10.44 8.49
CA TYR A 8 4.40 -9.01 8.22
C TYR A 8 3.26 -8.34 8.99
N SER A 9 3.49 -7.09 9.37
CA SER A 9 2.52 -6.20 10.02
C SER A 9 2.85 -4.76 9.62
N ALA A 10 1.90 -4.02 9.06
CA ALA A 10 2.13 -2.63 8.66
C ALA A 10 2.48 -1.73 9.85
N ARG A 11 1.81 -1.92 11.00
CA ARG A 11 2.17 -1.23 12.25
C ARG A 11 3.61 -1.51 12.68
N TRP A 12 4.08 -2.75 12.56
CA TRP A 12 5.46 -3.10 12.88
C TRP A 12 6.43 -2.42 11.93
N GLU A 13 6.14 -2.45 10.62
CA GLU A 13 6.96 -1.80 9.60
C GLU A 13 7.09 -0.30 9.86
N ILE A 14 5.97 0.41 10.05
CA ILE A 14 5.94 1.86 10.33
C ILE A 14 6.72 2.17 11.62
N THR A 15 6.51 1.39 12.68
CA THR A 15 7.26 1.57 13.94
C THR A 15 8.75 1.32 13.74
N SER A 16 9.12 0.33 12.92
CA SER A 16 10.52 0.05 12.61
C SER A 16 11.16 1.15 11.76
N ALA A 17 10.43 1.72 10.80
CA ALA A 17 10.89 2.83 9.98
C ALA A 17 11.14 4.07 10.84
N ALA A 18 10.17 4.45 11.68
CA ALA A 18 10.29 5.57 12.61
C ALA A 18 11.49 5.43 13.57
N ARG A 19 11.77 4.22 14.06
CA ARG A 19 12.97 3.97 14.90
C ARG A 19 14.28 4.16 14.15
N LYS A 20 14.36 3.69 12.89
CA LYS A 20 15.56 3.87 12.05
C LYS A 20 15.80 5.35 11.75
N ILE A 21 14.74 6.09 11.38
CA ILE A 21 14.79 7.53 11.16
C ILE A 21 15.29 8.25 12.42
N ALA A 22 14.72 7.94 13.59
CA ALA A 22 15.14 8.54 14.85
C ALA A 22 16.63 8.26 15.16
N GLN A 23 17.12 7.06 14.85
CA GLN A 23 18.52 6.70 15.03
C GLN A 23 19.44 7.48 14.07
N ASP A 24 19.04 7.66 12.82
CA ASP A 24 19.80 8.42 11.83
C ASP A 24 19.81 9.92 12.13
N VAL A 25 18.72 10.46 12.69
CA VAL A 25 18.68 11.82 13.25
C VAL A 25 19.65 11.97 14.44
N GLU A 26 19.63 11.03 15.39
CA GLU A 26 20.55 11.03 16.55
C GLU A 26 22.02 10.98 16.09
N ASN A 27 22.30 10.18 15.05
CA ASN A 27 23.61 10.03 14.45
C ASN A 27 24.00 11.18 13.50
N LYS A 28 23.13 12.19 13.32
CA LYS A 28 23.34 13.35 12.42
C LYS A 28 23.55 12.96 10.96
N VAL A 29 22.95 11.85 10.52
CA VAL A 29 22.93 11.41 9.12
C VAL A 29 21.90 12.21 8.32
N ILE A 30 20.77 12.53 8.95
CA ILE A 30 19.68 13.38 8.45
C ILE A 30 19.26 14.37 9.53
N SER A 31 18.54 15.43 9.18
CA SER A 31 17.89 16.33 10.14
C SER A 31 16.39 16.01 10.29
N PRO A 32 15.74 16.36 11.42
CA PRO A 32 14.29 16.20 11.57
C PRO A 32 13.48 16.93 10.48
N GLU A 33 14.00 18.03 9.95
CA GLU A 33 13.37 18.85 8.91
C GLU A 33 13.43 18.18 7.52
N ASP A 34 14.32 17.20 7.33
CA ASP A 34 14.39 16.40 6.10
C ASP A 34 13.30 15.31 6.05
N ILE A 35 12.55 15.09 7.14
CA ILE A 35 11.54 14.02 7.23
C ILE A 35 10.26 14.46 6.53
N ASP A 36 10.06 13.94 5.32
CA ASP A 36 8.80 13.96 4.58
C ASP A 36 8.34 12.55 4.20
N ASP A 37 7.23 12.44 3.46
CA ASP A 37 6.68 11.15 3.04
C ASP A 37 7.68 10.37 2.16
N THR A 38 8.44 11.06 1.30
CA THR A 38 9.43 10.47 0.38
C THR A 38 10.59 9.87 1.17
N LEU A 39 11.13 10.61 2.14
CA LEU A 39 12.16 10.11 3.03
C LEU A 39 11.63 8.93 3.84
N PHE A 40 10.41 9.02 4.38
CA PHE A 40 9.84 7.95 5.19
C PHE A 40 9.72 6.63 4.41
N GLU A 41 9.34 6.69 3.13
CA GLU A 41 9.27 5.54 2.23
C GLU A 41 10.61 4.79 2.12
N GLU A 42 11.74 5.49 2.11
CA GLU A 42 13.09 4.89 2.07
C GLU A 42 13.42 4.05 3.33
N TYR A 43 12.67 4.23 4.41
CA TYR A 43 12.82 3.45 5.64
C TYR A 43 11.84 2.26 5.75
N LEU A 44 10.84 2.19 4.87
CA LEU A 44 9.92 1.06 4.78
C LEU A 44 10.63 -0.18 4.19
N ASN A 45 10.14 -1.37 4.51
CA ASN A 45 10.69 -2.59 3.91
C ASN A 45 10.31 -2.70 2.44
N THR A 46 9.31 -1.94 1.97
CA THR A 46 8.80 -1.94 0.61
C THR A 46 9.46 -0.95 -0.33
N ARG A 47 10.44 -0.14 0.11
CA ARG A 47 11.09 0.92 -0.71
C ARG A 47 11.57 0.49 -2.10
N TYR A 48 11.80 -0.81 -2.32
CA TYR A 48 12.29 -1.36 -3.58
C TYR A 48 11.17 -1.56 -4.62
N MET A 49 9.91 -1.34 -4.27
CA MET A 49 8.76 -1.53 -5.15
C MET A 49 7.81 -0.33 -5.06
N PRO A 50 7.09 -0.01 -6.15
CA PRO A 50 6.07 1.03 -6.12
C PRO A 50 4.89 0.60 -5.24
N ASP A 51 4.13 1.58 -4.78
CA ASP A 51 2.85 1.34 -4.12
C ASP A 51 1.88 0.58 -5.04
N PRO A 52 1.08 -0.35 -4.49
CA PRO A 52 0.14 -1.12 -5.28
C PRO A 52 -0.98 -0.23 -5.81
N GLU A 53 -1.38 -0.44 -7.05
CA GLU A 53 -2.52 0.29 -7.62
C GLU A 53 -3.86 -0.39 -7.32
N LEU A 54 -3.81 -1.71 -7.08
CA LEU A 54 -4.96 -2.56 -6.78
C LEU A 54 -4.60 -3.53 -5.64
N LEU A 55 -5.43 -3.56 -4.60
CA LEU A 55 -5.38 -4.56 -3.52
C LEU A 55 -6.63 -5.43 -3.60
N ILE A 56 -6.42 -6.72 -3.82
CA ILE A 56 -7.48 -7.73 -3.88
C ILE A 56 -7.54 -8.45 -2.55
N ARG A 57 -8.73 -8.48 -1.94
CA ARG A 57 -9.00 -9.27 -0.73
C ARG A 57 -10.16 -10.23 -0.95
N THR A 58 -9.86 -11.51 -0.79
CA THR A 58 -10.80 -12.63 -0.92
C THR A 58 -11.60 -12.86 0.36
N SER A 59 -12.52 -13.83 0.32
CA SER A 59 -13.33 -14.34 1.44
C SER A 59 -14.37 -13.37 2.03
N GLY A 60 -14.73 -12.31 1.30
CA GLY A 60 -15.85 -11.40 1.64
C GLY A 60 -15.58 -10.43 2.80
N GLU A 61 -14.36 -10.37 3.31
CA GLU A 61 -14.01 -9.51 4.44
C GLU A 61 -13.63 -8.10 3.97
N GLU A 62 -14.43 -7.09 4.29
CA GLU A 62 -14.19 -5.69 3.95
C GLU A 62 -13.32 -4.97 5.00
N ARG A 63 -12.10 -5.47 5.17
CA ARG A 63 -11.10 -4.85 6.04
C ARG A 63 -9.73 -4.96 5.41
N ILE A 64 -8.75 -4.18 5.88
CA ILE A 64 -7.36 -4.31 5.43
C ILE A 64 -6.57 -5.27 6.32
N SER A 65 -6.93 -5.36 7.61
CA SER A 65 -6.23 -6.22 8.58
C SER A 65 -4.73 -5.94 8.70
N ASN A 66 -4.35 -4.67 8.81
CA ASN A 66 -2.96 -4.27 9.11
C ASN A 66 -1.94 -4.69 8.02
N TYR A 67 -2.37 -4.63 6.76
CA TYR A 67 -1.58 -4.95 5.59
C TYR A 67 -1.27 -3.69 4.77
N LEU A 68 0.01 -3.42 4.50
CA LEU A 68 0.50 -2.34 3.63
C LEU A 68 -0.12 -0.95 3.90
N LEU A 69 -0.40 -0.59 5.16
CA LEU A 69 -1.22 0.58 5.51
C LEU A 69 -0.67 1.91 4.98
N TRP A 70 0.65 2.04 4.87
CA TRP A 70 1.27 3.23 4.27
C TRP A 70 1.08 3.22 2.75
N GLN A 71 1.47 2.12 2.14
CA GLN A 71 1.54 1.92 0.69
C GLN A 71 0.15 1.94 0.03
N ILE A 72 -0.91 1.64 0.77
CA ILE A 72 -2.27 1.54 0.21
C ILE A 72 -3.10 2.81 0.29
N ALA A 73 -2.49 3.95 0.64
CA ALA A 73 -3.20 5.22 0.86
C ALA A 73 -4.09 5.64 -0.34
N TYR A 74 -3.67 5.33 -1.57
CA TYR A 74 -4.40 5.62 -2.81
C TYR A 74 -4.63 4.38 -3.69
N THR A 75 -4.58 3.20 -3.09
CA THR A 75 -4.81 1.93 -3.77
C THR A 75 -6.30 1.66 -3.92
N GLU A 76 -6.70 1.16 -5.09
CA GLU A 76 -8.06 0.67 -5.26
C GLU A 76 -8.26 -0.64 -4.52
N LEU A 77 -9.32 -0.70 -3.73
CA LEU A 77 -9.66 -1.88 -2.94
C LEU A 77 -10.73 -2.70 -3.66
N TYR A 78 -10.41 -3.97 -3.91
CA TYR A 78 -11.32 -4.94 -4.50
C TYR A 78 -11.58 -6.07 -3.51
N PHE A 79 -12.81 -6.18 -3.02
CA PHE A 79 -13.25 -7.23 -2.12
C PHE A 79 -14.12 -8.23 -2.87
N THR A 80 -13.88 -9.52 -2.67
CA THR A 80 -14.67 -10.58 -3.30
C THR A 80 -15.05 -11.66 -2.31
N PRO A 81 -16.28 -12.22 -2.38
CA PRO A 81 -16.69 -13.34 -1.53
C PRO A 81 -15.98 -14.66 -1.87
N VAL A 82 -15.30 -14.75 -3.03
CA VAL A 82 -14.57 -15.96 -3.45
C VAL A 82 -13.47 -16.27 -2.43
N PHE A 83 -13.39 -17.52 -1.95
CA PHE A 83 -12.34 -17.95 -1.03
C PHE A 83 -10.99 -18.13 -1.75
N TRP A 84 -9.88 -17.89 -1.06
CA TRP A 84 -8.53 -17.99 -1.64
C TRP A 84 -8.23 -19.33 -2.34
N PRO A 85 -8.56 -20.51 -1.75
CA PRO A 85 -8.36 -21.80 -2.43
C PRO A 85 -9.16 -21.96 -3.73
N ASP A 86 -10.24 -21.18 -3.90
CA ASP A 86 -11.13 -21.19 -5.05
C ASP A 86 -10.85 -20.06 -6.04
N PHE A 87 -9.98 -19.11 -5.69
CA PHE A 87 -9.62 -17.98 -6.54
C PHE A 87 -8.87 -18.48 -7.79
N ARG A 88 -9.36 -18.11 -8.98
CA ARG A 88 -8.78 -18.52 -10.28
C ARG A 88 -8.42 -17.30 -11.12
N LYS A 89 -7.86 -17.59 -12.30
CA LYS A 89 -7.40 -16.59 -13.28
C LYS A 89 -8.53 -15.64 -13.70
N GLU A 90 -9.74 -16.17 -13.84
CA GLU A 90 -10.93 -15.43 -14.23
C GLU A 90 -11.28 -14.35 -13.19
N ASN A 91 -11.13 -14.66 -11.90
CA ASN A 91 -11.39 -13.70 -10.82
C ASN A 91 -10.34 -12.58 -10.78
N LEU A 92 -9.09 -12.88 -11.12
CA LEU A 92 -8.07 -11.85 -11.27
C LEU A 92 -8.43 -10.89 -12.41
N TYR A 93 -8.93 -11.41 -13.53
CA TYR A 93 -9.37 -10.57 -14.65
C TYR A 93 -10.57 -9.69 -14.29
N GLU A 94 -11.55 -10.24 -13.57
CA GLU A 94 -12.67 -9.46 -13.04
C GLU A 94 -12.19 -8.30 -12.16
N ALA A 95 -11.23 -8.55 -11.26
CA ALA A 95 -10.67 -7.50 -10.40
C ALA A 95 -9.91 -6.42 -11.20
N ILE A 96 -9.19 -6.80 -12.25
CA ILE A 96 -8.46 -5.85 -13.12
C ILE A 96 -9.44 -5.01 -13.95
N ILE A 97 -10.49 -5.62 -14.50
CA ILE A 97 -11.52 -4.90 -15.27
C ILE A 97 -12.25 -3.90 -14.37
N ASP A 98 -12.60 -4.31 -13.14
CA ASP A 98 -13.19 -3.41 -12.14
C ASP A 98 -12.26 -2.23 -11.86
N TYR A 99 -10.99 -2.50 -11.55
CA TYR A 99 -9.97 -1.47 -11.35
C TYR A 99 -9.89 -0.47 -12.52
N GLN A 100 -9.86 -0.95 -13.76
CA GLN A 100 -9.77 -0.11 -14.96
C GLN A 100 -10.99 0.79 -15.16
N SER A 101 -12.15 0.43 -14.59
CA SER A 101 -13.37 1.22 -14.67
C SER A 101 -13.42 2.37 -13.65
N ARG A 102 -12.52 2.39 -12.66
CA ARG A 102 -12.54 3.37 -11.57
C ARG A 102 -11.81 4.66 -11.96
N GLU A 103 -12.39 5.79 -11.58
CA GLU A 103 -11.72 7.08 -11.66
C GLU A 103 -10.77 7.26 -10.48
N ARG A 104 -9.46 7.11 -10.72
CA ARG A 104 -8.45 7.40 -9.70
C ARG A 104 -8.28 8.90 -9.53
N ARG A 105 -8.77 9.42 -8.41
CA ARG A 105 -8.76 10.86 -8.15
C ARG A 105 -7.56 11.34 -7.33
N PHE A 106 -6.80 10.45 -6.68
CA PHE A 106 -5.63 10.81 -5.86
C PHE A 106 -5.91 11.97 -4.87
N GLY A 107 -7.09 11.96 -4.23
CA GLY A 107 -7.51 13.04 -3.33
C GLY A 107 -8.11 14.29 -4.03
N LYS A 108 -8.25 14.28 -5.36
CA LYS A 108 -8.92 15.32 -6.15
C LYS A 108 -10.42 15.05 -6.29
N ILE A 109 -11.20 16.08 -6.60
CA ILE A 109 -12.60 15.93 -7.06
C ILE A 109 -12.66 15.74 -8.58
N SER A 110 -13.72 15.14 -9.13
CA SER A 110 -13.82 14.81 -10.57
C SER A 110 -13.53 15.99 -11.51
N GLU A 111 -13.95 17.19 -11.13
CA GLU A 111 -13.72 18.42 -11.92
C GLU A 111 -12.23 18.78 -12.05
N GLN A 112 -11.38 18.33 -11.12
CA GLN A 112 -9.93 18.58 -11.11
C GLN A 112 -9.12 17.53 -11.89
N ILE A 113 -9.76 16.53 -12.47
CA ILE A 113 -9.11 15.47 -13.26
C ILE A 113 -8.97 15.88 -14.74
N VAL A 114 -9.76 16.87 -15.19
CA VAL A 114 -9.88 17.27 -16.60
C VAL A 114 -9.16 18.59 -16.94
N SER A 115 -8.41 19.17 -15.99
CA SER A 115 -7.58 20.37 -16.17
C SER A 115 -6.10 20.02 -16.26
#